data_AF-A0A251N8S1-F1
#
_entry.id   AF-A0A251N8S1-F1
#
_cell.length_a   1.000
_cell.length_b   1.000
_cell.length_c   1.000
_cell.angle_alpha   90.00
_cell.angle_beta   90.00
_cell.angle_gamma   90.00
#
_symmetry.space_group_name_H-M   'P 1'
#
loop_
_entity.id
_entity.type
_entity.pdbx_description
1 polymer ?
#
loop_
_entity_poly.entity_id
_entity_poly.type
_entity_poly.pdbx_seq_one_letter_code
_entity_poly.pdbx_strand_id
1 'polypeptide(L)'
;MGRTGRYITESVILVAQCGGSVAYLVFVGQNLSSILNGYGFSVASCIFLLVPIEIGLSWIGSLSALAPFSVFASVCNLLAMLFVVKEDIQQAFEGEFSFSDRTAVTSSIGGLPFAGGVAVFCFEGFGMTLALEGSMRDKTSFPRLLGLALTGITLVYVLFGFAGYMAYGDQTRDSVTLNLPRNWSAVVIQIGLCLGLIFTFPIMLHPINEIIEGKLAKVKWFQKAHDNNDEYSTTRIGKFAIYMTRAMVVIQLAVLASCVPGFAVFASLVGSTVCALISFVLPATFHLALLDSSLKLWQRTLDFSILLCGMLFAAYGTYNAIVGV
;
A
#
# COMPACT_ATOMS: atom_id res chain seq x y z
N MET A 1 -6.58 1.18 -26.59
CA MET A 1 -7.81 0.85 -25.82
C MET A 1 -8.78 2.02 -25.58
N GLY A 2 -8.63 3.17 -26.26
CA GLY A 2 -9.64 4.24 -26.29
C GLY A 2 -10.07 4.75 -24.91
N ARG A 3 -11.30 5.28 -24.84
CA ARG A 3 -11.88 5.88 -23.62
C ARG A 3 -12.23 4.84 -22.54
N THR A 4 -12.64 3.64 -22.95
CA THR A 4 -13.02 2.54 -22.03
C THR A 4 -11.83 2.00 -21.25
N GLY A 5 -10.69 1.76 -21.91
CA GLY A 5 -9.48 1.28 -21.22
C GLY A 5 -8.99 2.27 -20.17
N ARG A 6 -9.04 3.58 -20.47
CA ARG A 6 -8.69 4.64 -19.51
C ARG A 6 -9.57 4.57 -18.25
N TYR A 7 -10.88 4.43 -18.39
CA TYR A 7 -11.78 4.34 -17.23
C TYR A 7 -11.55 3.07 -16.40
N ILE A 8 -11.26 1.94 -17.05
CA ILE A 8 -10.93 0.70 -16.34
C ILE A 8 -9.65 0.90 -15.52
N THR A 9 -8.58 1.39 -16.14
CA THR A 9 -7.30 1.61 -15.46
C THR A 9 -7.41 2.61 -14.32
N GLU A 10 -8.06 3.77 -14.53
CA GLU A 10 -8.30 4.75 -13.46
C GLU A 10 -9.07 4.12 -12.29
N SER A 11 -10.08 3.28 -12.56
CA SER A 11 -10.86 2.61 -11.50
C SER A 11 -10.02 1.57 -10.75
N VAL A 12 -9.24 0.74 -11.44
CA VAL A 12 -8.40 -0.28 -10.79
C VAL A 12 -7.32 0.39 -9.94
N ILE A 13 -6.66 1.44 -10.45
CA ILE A 13 -5.68 2.23 -9.68
C ILE A 13 -6.33 2.84 -8.44
N LEU A 14 -7.51 3.44 -8.59
CA LEU A 14 -8.23 4.03 -7.46
C LEU A 14 -8.55 2.99 -6.38
N VAL A 15 -9.04 1.81 -6.76
CA VAL A 15 -9.35 0.74 -5.80
C VAL A 15 -8.07 0.21 -5.13
N ALA A 16 -6.97 0.06 -5.86
CA ALA A 16 -5.70 -0.40 -5.28
C ALA A 16 -5.16 0.60 -4.25
N GLN A 17 -5.17 1.89 -4.59
CA GLN A 17 -4.69 2.94 -3.70
C GLN A 17 -5.59 3.10 -2.47
N CYS A 18 -6.92 2.98 -2.62
CA CYS A 18 -7.82 2.86 -1.48
C CYS A 18 -7.46 1.66 -0.59
N GLY A 19 -7.15 0.50 -1.19
CA GLY A 19 -6.66 -0.68 -0.49
C GLY A 19 -5.38 -0.41 0.30
N GLY A 20 -4.37 0.18 -0.33
CA GLY A 20 -3.13 0.58 0.35
C GLY A 20 -3.37 1.52 1.54
N SER A 21 -4.21 2.56 1.35
CA SER A 21 -4.58 3.49 2.43
C SER A 21 -5.33 2.80 3.58
N VAL A 22 -6.26 1.89 3.29
CA VAL A 22 -6.95 1.11 4.33
C VAL A 22 -5.95 0.24 5.11
N ALA A 23 -5.03 -0.43 4.43
CA ALA A 23 -4.01 -1.26 5.07
C ALA A 23 -3.12 -0.44 6.02
N TYR A 24 -2.76 0.80 5.64
CA TYR A 24 -2.01 1.72 6.52
C TYR A 24 -2.80 2.04 7.79
N LEU A 25 -4.07 2.41 7.67
CA LEU A 25 -4.91 2.72 8.83
C LEU A 25 -5.06 1.51 9.76
N VAL A 26 -5.27 0.31 9.20
CA VAL A 26 -5.35 -0.94 9.99
C VAL A 26 -4.05 -1.19 10.74
N PHE A 27 -2.90 -1.08 10.06
CA PHE A 27 -1.59 -1.29 10.69
C PHE A 27 -1.36 -0.31 11.84
N VAL A 28 -1.59 0.98 11.63
CA VAL A 28 -1.41 2.01 12.67
C VAL A 28 -2.40 1.77 13.83
N GLY A 29 -3.66 1.44 13.51
CA GLY A 29 -4.68 1.11 14.50
C GLY A 29 -4.30 -0.08 15.39
N GLN A 30 -3.79 -1.16 14.80
CA GLN A 30 -3.35 -2.36 15.52
C GLN A 30 -2.14 -2.08 16.42
N ASN A 31 -1.13 -1.35 15.92
CA ASN A 31 0.05 -1.00 16.70
C ASN A 31 -0.31 -0.04 17.85
N LEU A 32 -1.12 0.98 17.60
CA LEU A 32 -1.53 1.93 18.63
C LEU A 32 -2.42 1.28 19.70
N SER A 33 -3.35 0.40 19.31
CA SER A 33 -4.15 -0.38 20.26
C SER A 33 -3.28 -1.35 21.09
N SER A 34 -2.21 -1.92 20.50
CA SER A 34 -1.25 -2.76 21.24
C SER A 34 -0.49 -1.98 22.32
N ILE A 35 -0.08 -0.75 22.02
CA ILE A 35 0.57 0.17 22.98
C ILE A 35 -0.42 0.61 24.08
N LEU A 36 -1.64 0.94 23.68
CA LEU A 36 -2.69 1.47 24.56
C LEU A 36 -3.55 0.37 25.21
N ASN A 37 -3.12 -0.89 25.15
CA ASN A 37 -3.90 -2.03 25.62
C ASN A 37 -4.24 -1.93 27.13
N GLY A 38 -3.41 -1.21 27.91
CA GLY A 38 -3.69 -0.88 29.32
C GLY A 38 -4.86 0.08 29.57
N TYR A 39 -5.37 0.77 28.54
CA TYR A 39 -6.46 1.75 28.61
C TYR A 39 -7.77 1.26 27.95
N GLY A 40 -7.79 0.05 27.38
CA GLY A 40 -9.00 -0.54 26.79
C GLY A 40 -9.42 0.01 25.42
N PHE A 41 -8.53 0.68 24.69
CA PHE A 41 -8.83 1.19 23.34
C PHE A 41 -8.88 0.07 22.29
N SER A 42 -10.01 -0.01 21.58
CA SER A 42 -10.15 -0.88 20.42
C SER A 42 -9.36 -0.36 19.21
N VAL A 43 -9.01 -1.27 18.28
CA VAL A 43 -8.36 -0.91 17.00
C VAL A 43 -9.16 0.16 16.25
N ALA A 44 -10.49 0.02 16.19
CA ALA A 44 -11.36 0.99 15.55
C ALA A 44 -11.28 2.38 16.21
N SER A 45 -11.25 2.44 17.54
CA SER A 45 -11.10 3.69 18.28
C SER A 45 -9.78 4.38 17.96
N CYS A 46 -8.68 3.62 17.85
CA CYS A 46 -7.37 4.13 17.45
C CYS A 46 -7.37 4.69 16.02
N ILE A 47 -8.05 4.01 15.08
CA ILE A 47 -8.19 4.48 13.69
C ILE A 47 -8.96 5.81 13.66
N PHE A 48 -10.10 5.90 14.33
CA PHE A 48 -10.91 7.13 14.34
C PHE A 48 -10.23 8.31 15.03
N LEU A 49 -9.34 8.06 15.99
CA LEU A 49 -8.52 9.10 16.63
C LEU A 49 -7.52 9.74 15.66
N LEU A 50 -7.06 8.99 14.65
CA LEU A 50 -6.10 9.46 13.64
C LEU A 50 -6.76 10.23 12.50
N VAL A 51 -8.03 9.97 12.20
CA VAL A 51 -8.80 10.64 11.14
C VAL A 51 -8.63 12.17 11.10
N PRO A 52 -8.76 12.93 12.20
CA PRO A 52 -8.58 14.39 12.14
C PRO A 52 -7.16 14.80 11.75
N ILE A 53 -6.14 14.04 12.17
CA ILE A 53 -4.74 14.29 11.79
C ILE A 53 -4.56 14.01 10.30
N GLU A 54 -5.07 12.88 9.81
CA GLU A 54 -4.98 12.50 8.41
C GLU A 54 -5.74 13.45 7.48
N ILE A 55 -6.91 13.95 7.90
CA ILE A 55 -7.64 15.00 7.16
C ILE A 55 -6.77 16.25 7.05
N GLY A 56 -6.19 16.72 8.17
CA GLY A 56 -5.31 17.89 8.17
C GLY A 56 -4.10 17.72 7.26
N LEU A 57 -3.47 16.55 7.28
CA LEU A 57 -2.34 16.22 6.41
C LEU A 57 -2.75 16.07 4.94
N SER A 58 -3.94 15.54 4.65
CA SER A 58 -4.47 15.39 3.27
C SER A 58 -4.72 16.73 2.57
N TRP A 59 -4.87 17.82 3.32
CA TRP A 59 -5.03 19.17 2.77
C TRP A 59 -3.71 19.76 2.27
N ILE A 60 -2.56 19.16 2.61
CA ILE A 60 -1.27 19.56 2.07
C ILE A 60 -1.21 19.10 0.61
N GLY A 61 -1.43 20.03 -0.32
CA GLY A 61 -1.50 19.73 -1.75
C GLY A 61 -0.15 19.55 -2.46
N SER A 62 0.99 19.76 -1.78
CA SER A 62 2.32 19.69 -2.40
C SER A 62 3.08 18.44 -1.93
N LEU A 63 3.27 17.48 -2.85
CA LEU A 63 4.13 16.31 -2.62
C LEU A 63 5.56 16.73 -2.25
N SER A 64 6.07 17.81 -2.83
CA SER A 64 7.41 18.34 -2.51
C SER A 64 7.51 18.87 -1.07
N ALA A 65 6.42 19.37 -0.49
CA ALA A 65 6.39 19.80 0.91
C ALA A 65 6.39 18.60 1.89
N LEU A 66 5.90 17.45 1.45
CA LEU A 66 5.86 16.21 2.22
C LEU A 66 7.14 15.38 2.10
N ALA A 67 7.94 15.60 1.06
CA ALA A 67 9.21 14.91 0.83
C ALA A 67 10.16 14.88 2.06
N PRO A 68 10.45 15.99 2.76
CA PRO A 68 11.33 15.94 3.95
C PRO A 68 10.74 15.11 5.09
N PHE A 69 9.41 15.16 5.30
CA PHE A 69 8.72 14.34 6.29
C PHE A 69 8.76 12.86 5.94
N SER A 70 8.62 12.52 4.66
CA SER A 70 8.72 11.14 4.16
C SER A 70 10.14 10.59 4.27
N VAL A 71 11.17 11.41 4.02
CA VAL A 71 12.56 11.02 4.24
C VAL A 71 12.82 10.76 5.72
N PHE A 72 12.36 11.65 6.61
CA PHE A 72 12.45 11.44 8.05
C PHE A 72 11.74 10.15 8.49
N ALA A 73 10.50 9.95 8.03
CA ALA A 73 9.73 8.72 8.24
C ALA A 73 10.49 7.48 7.77
N SER A 74 11.12 7.54 6.59
CA SER A 74 11.89 6.43 6.03
C SER A 74 13.13 6.11 6.87
N VAL A 75 13.80 7.12 7.41
CA VAL A 75 14.93 6.93 8.35
C VAL A 75 14.43 6.27 9.64
N CYS A 76 13.31 6.74 10.20
CA CYS A 76 12.69 6.10 11.37
C CYS A 76 12.32 4.63 11.09
N ASN A 77 11.75 4.34 9.92
CA ASN A 77 11.42 2.98 9.50
C ASN A 77 12.66 2.10 9.36
N LEU A 78 13.76 2.64 8.82
CA LEU A 78 15.02 1.90 8.72
C LEU A 78 15.60 1.60 10.11
N LEU A 79 15.60 2.57 11.02
CA LEU A 79 16.07 2.36 12.39
C LEU A 79 15.21 1.34 13.15
N ALA A 80 13.88 1.44 12.99
CA ALA A 80 12.93 0.46 13.51
C ALA A 80 13.24 -0.95 12.99
N MET A 81 13.45 -1.10 11.68
CA MET A 81 13.78 -2.36 11.05
C MET A 81 15.10 -2.94 11.57
N LEU A 82 16.15 -2.11 11.68
CA LEU A 82 17.45 -2.55 12.21
C LEU A 82 17.33 -3.03 13.66
N PHE A 83 16.52 -2.37 14.48
CA PHE A 83 16.29 -2.82 15.85
C PHE A 83 15.53 -4.14 15.89
N VAL A 84 14.47 -4.29 15.09
CA VAL A 84 13.71 -5.55 15.01
C VAL A 84 14.65 -6.69 14.62
N VAL A 85 15.47 -6.51 13.58
CA VAL A 85 16.46 -7.52 13.16
C VAL A 85 17.46 -7.83 14.27
N LYS A 86 17.89 -6.82 15.05
CA LYS A 86 18.78 -7.04 16.19
C LYS A 86 18.11 -7.93 17.26
N GLU A 87 16.86 -7.63 17.63
CA GLU A 87 16.10 -8.44 18.59
C GLU A 87 15.83 -9.85 18.05
N ASP A 88 15.51 -9.97 16.76
CA ASP A 88 15.31 -11.27 16.08
C ASP A 88 16.57 -12.13 16.16
N ILE A 89 17.73 -11.53 15.90
CA ILE A 89 19.03 -12.21 16.01
C ILE A 89 19.30 -12.61 17.46
N GLN A 90 19.07 -11.72 18.43
CA GLN A 90 19.28 -12.02 19.84
C GLN A 90 18.37 -13.18 20.31
N GLN A 91 17.08 -13.13 19.94
CA GLN A 91 16.12 -14.20 20.23
C GLN A 91 16.52 -15.53 19.56
N ALA A 92 17.08 -15.49 18.36
CA ALA A 92 17.60 -16.67 17.67
C ALA A 92 18.87 -17.25 18.32
N PHE A 93 19.70 -16.43 18.97
CA PHE A 93 20.89 -16.91 19.69
C PHE A 93 20.60 -17.35 21.14
N GLU A 94 19.61 -16.75 21.80
CA GLU A 94 19.23 -17.06 23.19
C GLU A 94 18.17 -18.17 23.30
N GLY A 95 17.34 -18.36 22.26
CA GLY A 95 16.38 -19.45 22.20
C GLY A 95 17.01 -20.82 21.92
N GLU A 96 16.29 -21.91 22.19
CA GLU A 96 16.61 -23.25 21.68
C GLU A 96 16.44 -23.29 20.16
N PHE A 97 17.35 -22.63 19.45
CA PHE A 97 17.27 -22.46 18.01
C PHE A 97 17.75 -23.73 17.31
N SER A 98 16.80 -24.50 16.80
CA SER A 98 17.04 -25.65 15.95
C SER A 98 16.55 -25.36 14.54
N PHE A 99 17.46 -25.33 13.57
CA PHE A 99 17.12 -25.23 12.15
C PHE A 99 16.18 -26.36 11.68
N SER A 100 16.21 -27.51 12.36
CA SER A 100 15.37 -28.68 12.03
C SER A 100 13.89 -28.48 12.38
N ASP A 101 13.56 -27.57 13.29
CA ASP A 101 12.18 -27.30 13.72
C ASP A 101 11.51 -26.21 12.87
N ARG A 102 12.21 -25.65 11.88
CA ARG A 102 11.69 -24.62 10.97
C ARG A 102 11.16 -25.26 9.68
N THR A 103 9.85 -25.29 9.51
CA THR A 103 9.20 -25.74 8.27
C THR A 103 9.24 -24.66 7.19
N ALA A 104 10.27 -24.67 6.35
CA ALA A 104 10.46 -23.71 5.25
C ALA A 104 9.29 -23.67 4.24
N VAL A 105 8.58 -24.80 4.07
CA VAL A 105 7.36 -24.90 3.28
C VAL A 105 6.37 -25.71 4.10
N THR A 106 5.27 -25.08 4.50
CA THR A 106 4.16 -25.80 5.16
C THR A 106 3.71 -26.93 4.22
N SER A 107 3.37 -28.10 4.76
CA SER A 107 2.87 -29.25 3.99
C SER A 107 1.55 -28.98 3.23
N SER A 108 0.96 -27.79 3.42
CA SER A 108 -0.18 -27.25 2.69
C SER A 108 0.28 -26.24 1.62
N ILE A 109 0.03 -26.56 0.34
CA ILE A 109 0.16 -25.64 -0.81
C ILE A 109 -0.72 -24.39 -0.64
N GLY A 110 -1.72 -24.43 0.24
CA GLY A 110 -2.70 -23.36 0.44
C GLY A 110 -2.14 -22.04 1.00
N GLY A 111 -0.97 -22.07 1.67
CA GLY A 111 -0.33 -20.85 2.18
C GLY A 111 0.43 -20.04 1.12
N LEU A 112 0.80 -20.66 0.00
CA LEU A 112 1.60 -20.00 -1.04
C LEU A 112 0.85 -18.84 -1.73
N PRO A 113 -0.43 -18.95 -2.08
CA PRO A 113 -1.17 -17.83 -2.66
C PRO A 113 -1.39 -16.69 -1.66
N PHE A 114 -1.55 -17.01 -0.37
CA PHE A 114 -1.63 -16.00 0.68
C PHE A 114 -0.33 -15.19 0.74
N ALA A 115 0.81 -15.88 0.84
CA ALA A 115 2.14 -15.27 0.86
C ALA A 115 2.43 -14.49 -0.44
N GLY A 116 2.05 -15.04 -1.59
CA GLY A 116 2.15 -14.36 -2.88
C GLY A 116 1.30 -13.09 -2.92
N GLY A 117 0.10 -13.10 -2.34
CA GLY A 117 -0.77 -11.93 -2.26
C GLY A 117 -0.12 -10.83 -1.43
N VAL A 118 0.42 -11.18 -0.26
CA VAL A 118 1.18 -10.23 0.57
C VAL A 118 2.41 -9.70 -0.18
N ALA A 119 3.15 -10.57 -0.88
CA ALA A 119 4.32 -10.15 -1.66
C ALA A 119 3.94 -9.17 -2.78
N VAL A 120 2.89 -9.46 -3.56
CA VAL A 120 2.40 -8.55 -4.61
C VAL A 120 1.93 -7.22 -4.01
N PHE A 121 1.28 -7.24 -2.84
CA PHE A 121 0.93 -6.03 -2.11
C PHE A 121 2.16 -5.21 -1.70
N CYS A 122 3.23 -5.85 -1.21
CA CYS A 122 4.47 -5.17 -0.84
C CYS A 122 5.19 -4.51 -2.04
N PHE A 123 5.01 -5.02 -3.25
CA PHE A 123 5.53 -4.42 -4.49
C PHE A 123 4.52 -3.47 -5.17
N GLU A 124 3.37 -3.19 -4.54
CA GLU A 124 2.43 -2.19 -5.02
C GLU A 124 3.03 -0.78 -4.83
N GLY A 125 3.46 -0.19 -5.94
CA GLY A 125 3.80 1.24 -6.04
C GLY A 125 3.54 1.78 -7.45
N PHE A 126 2.93 0.97 -8.32
CA PHE A 126 2.73 1.28 -9.73
C PHE A 126 1.80 2.47 -9.93
N GLY A 127 0.82 2.68 -9.04
CA GLY A 127 -0.08 3.83 -9.08
C GLY A 127 0.65 5.18 -8.94
N MET A 128 1.78 5.21 -8.25
CA MET A 128 2.59 6.42 -8.05
C MET A 128 3.72 6.58 -9.08
N THR A 129 4.04 5.54 -9.84
CA THR A 129 5.20 5.50 -10.75
C THR A 129 5.16 6.64 -11.78
N LEU A 130 4.00 6.89 -12.41
CA LEU A 130 3.85 7.97 -13.39
C LEU A 130 3.90 9.36 -12.76
N ALA A 131 3.31 9.53 -11.57
CA ALA A 131 3.34 10.79 -10.85
C ALA A 131 4.77 11.13 -10.38
N LEU A 132 5.53 10.11 -9.96
CA LEU A 132 6.93 10.25 -9.58
C LEU A 132 7.80 10.59 -10.79
N GLU A 133 7.68 9.86 -11.91
CA GLU A 133 8.41 10.17 -13.15
C GLU A 133 8.09 11.60 -13.64
N GLY A 134 6.82 11.99 -13.59
CA GLY A 134 6.37 13.33 -13.97
C GLY A 134 7.00 14.45 -13.12
N SER A 135 7.29 14.15 -11.85
CA SER A 135 7.86 15.07 -10.87
C SER A 135 9.40 15.11 -10.88
N MET A 136 10.07 14.21 -11.60
CA MET A 136 11.54 14.17 -11.67
C MET A 136 12.11 15.25 -12.59
N ARG A 137 13.23 15.85 -12.16
CA ARG A 137 13.99 16.82 -12.97
C ARG A 137 14.55 16.20 -14.26
N ASP A 138 15.05 14.98 -14.18
CA ASP A 138 15.52 14.20 -15.33
C ASP A 138 14.78 12.86 -15.40
N LYS A 139 13.88 12.76 -16.39
CA LYS A 139 13.04 11.57 -16.61
C LYS A 139 13.81 10.42 -17.24
N THR A 140 14.91 10.69 -17.95
CA THR A 140 15.67 9.65 -18.67
C THR A 140 16.37 8.68 -17.71
N SER A 141 16.65 9.13 -16.49
CA SER A 141 17.24 8.33 -15.43
C SER A 141 16.23 7.45 -14.67
N PHE A 142 14.92 7.65 -14.88
CA PHE A 142 13.88 6.97 -14.09
C PHE A 142 13.91 5.44 -14.17
N PRO A 143 14.08 4.79 -15.34
CA PRO A 143 14.09 3.32 -15.41
C PRO A 143 15.26 2.70 -14.62
N ARG A 144 16.43 3.35 -14.64
CA ARG A 144 17.60 2.89 -13.87
C ARG A 144 17.38 3.04 -12.37
N LEU A 145 16.82 4.18 -11.95
CA LEU A 145 16.50 4.45 -10.56
C LEU A 145 15.45 3.47 -10.03
N LEU A 146 14.39 3.22 -10.81
CA LEU A 146 13.33 2.26 -10.47
C LEU A 146 13.90 0.85 -10.30
N GLY A 147 14.75 0.40 -11.24
CA GLY A 147 15.40 -0.91 -11.15
C GLY A 147 16.29 -1.06 -9.90
N LEU A 148 17.07 -0.02 -9.56
CA LEU A 148 17.89 -0.01 -8.35
C LEU A 148 17.02 -0.04 -7.08
N ALA A 149 15.95 0.75 -7.03
CA ALA A 149 15.02 0.80 -5.90
C ALA A 149 14.31 -0.54 -5.70
N LEU A 150 13.80 -1.15 -6.78
CA LEU A 150 13.15 -2.47 -6.74
C LEU A 150 14.12 -3.57 -6.28
N THR A 151 15.37 -3.54 -6.76
CA THR A 151 16.40 -4.50 -6.33
C THR A 151 16.71 -4.34 -4.84
N GLY A 152 16.89 -3.09 -4.38
CA GLY A 152 17.18 -2.78 -2.99
C GLY A 152 16.05 -3.21 -2.05
N ILE A 153 14.80 -2.86 -2.36
CA ILE A 153 13.66 -3.21 -1.51
C ILE A 153 13.41 -4.73 -1.49
N THR A 154 13.64 -5.43 -2.60
CA THR A 154 13.56 -6.89 -2.65
C THR A 154 14.54 -7.54 -1.69
N LEU A 155 15.80 -7.09 -1.71
CA LEU A 155 16.83 -7.62 -0.81
C LEU A 155 16.47 -7.36 0.66
N VAL A 156 15.97 -6.16 0.97
CA VAL A 156 15.51 -5.81 2.32
C VAL A 156 14.35 -6.70 2.76
N TYR A 157 13.33 -6.91 1.92
CA TYR A 157 12.19 -7.78 2.25
C TYR A 157 12.60 -9.23 2.48
N VAL A 158 13.47 -9.78 1.64
CA VAL A 158 13.94 -11.17 1.80
C VAL A 158 14.75 -11.33 3.09
N LEU A 159 15.69 -10.42 3.36
CA LEU A 159 16.52 -10.49 4.57
C LEU A 159 15.68 -10.30 5.84
N PHE A 160 14.76 -9.33 5.85
CA PHE A 160 13.90 -9.05 6.99
C PHE A 160 12.91 -10.19 7.25
N GLY A 161 12.25 -10.69 6.20
CA GLY A 161 11.33 -11.82 6.31
C GLY A 161 12.04 -13.09 6.78
N PHE A 162 13.27 -13.34 6.29
CA PHE A 162 14.09 -14.45 6.74
C PHE A 162 14.45 -14.32 8.23
N ALA A 163 14.96 -13.16 8.67
CA ALA A 163 15.32 -12.94 10.07
C ALA A 163 14.13 -13.12 11.02
N GLY A 164 12.97 -12.52 10.70
CA GLY A 164 11.77 -12.62 11.51
C GLY A 164 11.22 -14.05 11.61
N TYR A 165 11.20 -14.80 10.50
CA TYR A 165 10.77 -16.20 10.52
C TYR A 165 11.74 -17.08 11.32
N MET A 166 13.05 -16.85 11.19
CA MET A 166 14.04 -17.58 11.96
C MET A 166 13.95 -17.31 13.46
N ALA A 167 13.52 -16.10 13.88
CA ALA A 167 13.33 -15.77 15.29
C ALA A 167 12.05 -16.38 15.89
N TYR A 168 10.88 -16.18 15.26
CA TYR A 168 9.58 -16.53 15.86
C TYR A 168 8.93 -17.82 15.30
N GLY A 169 9.36 -18.29 14.13
CA GLY A 169 8.76 -19.45 13.44
C GLY A 169 7.25 -19.34 13.29
N ASP A 170 6.53 -20.40 13.68
CA ASP A 170 5.06 -20.48 13.53
C ASP A 170 4.28 -19.54 14.47
N GLN A 171 4.93 -18.89 15.43
CA GLN A 171 4.31 -17.89 16.30
C GLN A 171 4.29 -16.49 15.69
N THR A 172 4.73 -16.33 14.44
CA THR A 172 4.77 -15.05 13.74
C THR A 172 3.37 -14.49 13.54
N ARG A 173 3.02 -13.40 14.24
CA ARG A 173 1.78 -12.64 14.00
C ARG A 173 1.80 -11.85 12.69
N ASP A 174 0.62 -11.46 12.23
CA ASP A 174 0.35 -10.64 11.02
C ASP A 174 1.29 -9.44 10.82
N SER A 175 1.71 -8.80 11.89
CA SER A 175 2.77 -7.79 11.88
C SER A 175 3.86 -8.19 12.87
N VAL A 176 5.11 -8.25 12.39
CA VAL A 176 6.29 -8.55 13.21
C VAL A 176 6.41 -7.59 14.41
N THR A 177 5.95 -6.35 14.27
CA THR A 177 5.94 -5.38 15.37
C THR A 177 5.12 -5.83 16.57
N LEU A 178 4.10 -6.68 16.37
CA LEU A 178 3.25 -7.23 17.43
C LEU A 178 3.88 -8.43 18.15
N ASN A 179 5.00 -8.95 17.64
CA ASN A 179 5.79 -10.00 18.28
C ASN A 179 6.88 -9.44 19.20
N LEU A 180 7.20 -8.15 19.08
CA LEU A 180 8.23 -7.52 19.90
C LEU A 180 7.86 -7.57 21.40
N PRO A 181 8.86 -7.74 22.28
CA PRO A 181 8.65 -7.68 23.73
C PRO A 181 8.11 -6.31 24.12
N ARG A 182 7.28 -6.25 25.18
CA ARG A 182 6.66 -5.00 25.68
C ARG A 182 7.65 -4.13 26.48
N ASN A 183 8.82 -3.86 25.92
CA ASN A 183 9.81 -2.96 26.49
C ASN A 183 9.67 -1.54 25.92
N TRP A 184 10.26 -0.55 26.58
CA TRP A 184 10.20 0.85 26.17
C TRP A 184 10.75 1.08 24.75
N SER A 185 11.77 0.31 24.35
CA SER A 185 12.36 0.38 23.00
C SER A 185 11.39 -0.07 21.92
N ALA A 186 10.65 -1.17 22.11
CA ALA A 186 9.65 -1.64 21.16
C ALA A 186 8.50 -0.64 21.01
N VAL A 187 8.08 0.01 22.10
CA VAL A 187 7.07 1.08 22.06
C VAL A 187 7.55 2.26 21.22
N VAL A 188 8.78 2.73 21.43
CA VAL A 188 9.38 3.82 20.63
C VAL A 188 9.39 3.49 19.15
N ILE A 189 9.68 2.23 18.80
CA ILE A 189 9.73 1.75 17.41
C ILE A 189 8.35 1.65 16.79
N GLN A 190 7.38 1.07 17.49
CA GLN A 190 6.00 1.02 17.03
C GLN A 190 5.44 2.43 16.79
N ILE A 191 5.73 3.38 17.67
CA ILE A 191 5.38 4.79 17.48
C ILE A 191 6.09 5.37 16.26
N GLY A 192 7.39 5.10 16.08
CA GLY A 192 8.16 5.56 14.92
C GLY A 192 7.59 5.06 13.58
N LEU A 193 7.24 3.78 13.51
CA LEU A 193 6.58 3.18 12.34
C LEU A 193 5.20 3.79 12.09
N CYS A 194 4.41 3.99 13.15
CA CYS A 194 3.09 4.64 13.05
C CYS A 194 3.21 6.07 12.52
N LEU A 195 4.13 6.87 13.06
CA LEU A 195 4.41 8.22 12.58
C LEU A 195 4.87 8.20 11.12
N GLY A 196 5.70 7.23 10.75
CA GLY A 196 6.17 7.09 9.38
C GLY A 196 5.04 6.85 8.39
N LEU A 197 4.07 5.99 8.74
CA LEU A 197 2.88 5.74 7.93
C LEU A 197 1.95 6.95 7.88
N ILE A 198 1.74 7.66 8.99
CA ILE A 198 0.93 8.89 9.05
C ILE A 198 1.50 9.96 8.10
N PHE A 199 2.82 10.14 8.05
CA PHE A 199 3.44 11.09 7.11
C PHE A 199 3.41 10.62 5.64
N THR A 200 3.34 9.32 5.41
CA THR A 200 3.31 8.74 4.05
C THR A 200 1.88 8.61 3.52
N PHE A 201 0.87 8.63 4.39
CA PHE A 201 -0.54 8.49 4.02
C PHE A 201 -1.04 9.56 3.04
N PRO A 202 -0.71 10.87 3.17
CA PRO A 202 -1.12 11.87 2.18
C PRO A 202 -0.52 11.63 0.79
N ILE A 203 0.68 11.03 0.73
CA ILE A 203 1.34 10.67 -0.54
C ILE A 203 0.55 9.55 -1.22
N MET A 204 0.12 8.52 -0.46
CA MET A 204 -0.73 7.45 -0.98
C MET A 204 -2.12 7.93 -1.43
N LEU A 205 -2.65 8.98 -0.78
CA LEU A 205 -3.92 9.60 -1.20
C LEU A 205 -3.80 10.44 -2.48
N HIS A 206 -2.59 10.82 -2.90
CA HIS A 206 -2.42 11.73 -4.03
C HIS A 206 -3.07 11.22 -5.34
N PRO A 207 -2.83 9.97 -5.79
CA PRO A 207 -3.48 9.45 -7.00
C PRO A 207 -5.01 9.38 -6.86
N ILE A 208 -5.53 9.06 -5.67
CA ILE A 208 -6.96 9.00 -5.38
C ILE A 208 -7.57 10.40 -5.57
N ASN A 209 -6.95 11.41 -4.95
CA ASN A 209 -7.36 12.80 -5.04
C ASN A 209 -7.28 13.31 -6.48
N GLU A 210 -6.20 13.02 -7.21
CA GLU A 210 -6.03 13.44 -8.60
C GLU A 210 -7.12 12.85 -9.52
N ILE A 211 -7.46 11.57 -9.36
CA ILE A 211 -8.52 10.91 -10.14
C ILE A 211 -9.90 11.48 -9.78
N ILE A 212 -10.19 11.68 -8.49
CA ILE A 212 -11.48 12.21 -8.03
C ILE A 212 -11.65 13.66 -8.46
N GLU A 213 -10.65 14.51 -8.23
CA GLU A 213 -10.64 15.92 -8.61
C GLU A 213 -10.74 16.07 -10.14
N GLY A 214 -10.02 15.23 -10.90
CA GLY A 214 -10.09 15.21 -12.36
C GLY A 214 -11.45 14.77 -12.91
N LYS A 215 -12.21 13.93 -12.19
CA LYS A 215 -13.59 13.58 -12.51
C LYS A 215 -14.55 14.70 -12.10
N LEU A 216 -14.33 15.30 -10.94
CA LEU A 216 -15.14 16.39 -10.38
C LEU A 216 -15.10 17.64 -11.26
N ALA A 217 -13.92 18.01 -11.77
CA ALA A 217 -13.71 19.12 -12.69
C ALA A 217 -14.44 18.98 -14.03
N LYS A 218 -14.73 17.74 -14.46
CA LYS A 218 -15.47 17.44 -15.70
C LYS A 218 -16.98 17.49 -15.51
N VAL A 219 -17.49 17.59 -14.29
CA VAL A 219 -18.93 17.62 -14.06
C VAL A 219 -19.46 19.03 -14.38
N LYS A 220 -20.51 19.10 -15.20
CA LYS A 220 -21.08 20.35 -15.74
C LYS A 220 -21.43 21.41 -14.69
N TRP A 221 -21.71 21.03 -13.43
CA TRP A 221 -21.98 21.99 -12.35
C TRP A 221 -20.71 22.73 -11.90
N PHE A 222 -19.55 22.07 -11.90
CA PHE A 222 -18.25 22.69 -11.65
C PHE A 222 -17.85 23.61 -12.80
N GLN A 223 -18.12 23.16 -14.04
CA GLN A 223 -17.84 23.92 -15.24
C GLN A 223 -18.75 25.17 -15.35
N LYS A 224 -20.04 25.05 -14.99
CA LYS A 224 -21.01 26.16 -14.96
C LYS A 224 -20.79 27.11 -13.78
N ALA A 225 -20.25 26.62 -12.66
CA ALA A 225 -19.78 27.48 -11.57
C ALA A 225 -18.55 28.31 -12.01
N HIS A 226 -17.66 27.73 -12.83
CA HIS A 226 -16.48 28.39 -13.38
C HIS A 226 -16.79 29.46 -14.45
N ASP A 227 -17.90 29.30 -15.19
CA ASP A 227 -18.31 30.20 -16.28
C ASP A 227 -19.09 31.44 -15.80
N ASN A 228 -19.58 31.45 -14.55
CA ASN A 228 -20.24 32.61 -13.96
C ASN A 228 -19.20 33.56 -13.34
N ASN A 229 -19.10 34.74 -13.93
CA ASN A 229 -18.11 35.82 -13.85
C ASN A 229 -17.76 36.44 -12.46
N ASP A 230 -17.80 35.70 -11.35
CA ASP A 230 -17.24 36.14 -10.06
C ASP A 230 -15.96 35.36 -9.75
N GLU A 231 -14.86 35.77 -10.39
CA GLU A 231 -13.53 35.14 -10.37
C GLU A 231 -12.98 34.88 -8.94
N TYR A 232 -13.44 35.66 -7.95
CA TYR A 232 -12.98 35.57 -6.56
C TYR A 232 -13.77 34.59 -5.66
N SER A 233 -15.09 34.47 -5.84
CA SER A 233 -15.95 33.61 -4.99
C SER A 233 -15.93 32.14 -5.46
N THR A 234 -15.89 31.95 -6.78
CA THR A 234 -15.87 30.65 -7.46
C THR A 234 -14.61 29.84 -7.13
N THR A 235 -13.46 30.51 -6.99
CA THR A 235 -12.19 29.89 -6.61
C THR A 235 -12.22 29.36 -5.17
N ARG A 236 -12.96 30.01 -4.26
CA ARG A 236 -13.05 29.59 -2.85
C ARG A 236 -14.00 28.40 -2.68
N ILE A 237 -15.12 28.38 -3.39
CA ILE A 237 -16.08 27.26 -3.37
C ILE A 237 -15.45 26.01 -3.99
N GLY A 238 -14.74 26.14 -5.12
CA GLY A 238 -14.02 25.02 -5.74
C GLY A 238 -12.95 24.44 -4.82
N LYS A 239 -12.13 25.30 -4.18
CA LYS A 239 -11.13 24.86 -3.19
C LYS A 239 -11.78 24.20 -1.97
N PHE A 240 -12.87 24.77 -1.44
CA PHE A 240 -13.60 24.19 -0.32
C PHE A 240 -14.18 22.82 -0.66
N ALA A 241 -14.78 22.67 -1.84
CA ALA A 241 -15.28 21.40 -2.34
C ALA A 241 -14.17 20.36 -2.48
N ILE A 242 -12.99 20.74 -2.97
CA ILE A 242 -11.82 19.85 -3.03
C ILE A 242 -11.43 19.38 -1.61
N TYR A 243 -11.22 20.29 -0.66
CA TYR A 243 -10.86 19.92 0.72
C TYR A 243 -11.92 19.05 1.40
N MET A 244 -13.20 19.31 1.12
CA MET A 244 -14.31 18.50 1.63
C MET A 244 -14.30 17.10 1.01
N THR A 245 -14.08 16.97 -0.30
CA THR A 245 -13.95 15.65 -0.94
C THR A 245 -12.78 14.84 -0.39
N ARG A 246 -11.62 15.48 -0.17
CA ARG A 246 -10.45 14.83 0.46
C ARG A 246 -10.79 14.34 1.87
N ALA A 247 -11.44 15.16 2.68
CA ALA A 247 -11.88 14.76 4.03
C ALA A 247 -12.87 13.60 3.99
N MET A 248 -13.84 13.61 3.07
CA MET A 248 -14.81 12.52 2.88
C MET A 248 -14.13 11.21 2.50
N VAL A 249 -13.12 11.25 1.62
CA VAL A 249 -12.33 10.08 1.23
C VAL A 249 -11.62 9.49 2.45
N VAL A 250 -10.95 10.30 3.26
CA VAL A 250 -10.28 9.84 4.50
C VAL A 250 -11.27 9.15 5.45
N ILE A 251 -12.44 9.75 5.66
CA ILE A 251 -13.48 9.18 6.54
C ILE A 251 -13.98 7.84 6.00
N GLN A 252 -14.24 7.74 4.69
CA GLN A 252 -14.67 6.49 4.05
C GLN A 252 -13.62 5.38 4.20
N LEU A 253 -12.35 5.71 3.99
CA LEU A 253 -11.25 4.77 4.17
C LEU A 253 -11.12 4.31 5.64
N ALA A 254 -11.32 5.22 6.61
CA ALA A 254 -11.30 4.88 8.03
C ALA A 254 -12.46 3.96 8.44
N VAL A 255 -13.66 4.18 7.89
CA VAL A 255 -14.79 3.27 8.11
C VAL A 255 -14.48 1.89 7.54
N LEU A 256 -13.97 1.81 6.31
CA LEU A 256 -13.56 0.54 5.70
C LEU A 256 -12.48 -0.17 6.55
N ALA A 257 -11.47 0.57 7.02
CA ALA A 257 -10.41 0.04 7.88
C ALA A 257 -10.94 -0.51 9.21
N SER A 258 -11.98 0.10 9.78
CA SER A 258 -12.60 -0.37 11.02
C SER A 258 -13.31 -1.73 10.88
N CYS A 259 -13.68 -2.11 9.65
CA CYS A 259 -14.30 -3.39 9.34
C CYS A 259 -13.28 -4.50 9.01
N VAL A 260 -11.99 -4.17 8.91
CA VAL A 260 -10.96 -5.14 8.51
C VAL A 260 -10.52 -5.97 9.72
N PRO A 261 -10.56 -7.31 9.66
CA PRO A 261 -10.24 -8.18 10.80
C PRO A 261 -8.74 -8.27 11.09
N GLY A 262 -7.88 -8.14 10.08
CA GLY A 262 -6.43 -8.27 10.23
C GLY A 262 -5.68 -7.69 9.04
N PHE A 263 -4.51 -7.10 9.31
CA PHE A 263 -3.67 -6.48 8.30
C PHE A 263 -3.23 -7.48 7.22
N ALA A 264 -2.72 -8.65 7.61
CA ALA A 264 -2.12 -9.60 6.66
C ALA A 264 -3.17 -10.21 5.72
N VAL A 265 -4.35 -10.56 6.24
CA VAL A 265 -5.48 -11.05 5.45
C VAL A 265 -5.93 -10.02 4.42
N PHE A 266 -6.05 -8.77 4.85
CA PHE A 266 -6.46 -7.69 3.95
C PHE A 266 -5.38 -7.35 2.91
N ALA A 267 -4.12 -7.28 3.31
CA ALA A 267 -2.99 -7.08 2.40
C ALA A 267 -2.92 -8.20 1.36
N SER A 268 -3.09 -9.45 1.77
CA SER A 268 -3.13 -10.60 0.86
C SER A 268 -4.29 -10.52 -0.13
N LEU A 269 -5.49 -10.14 0.33
CA LEU A 269 -6.67 -9.91 -0.52
C LEU A 269 -6.42 -8.81 -1.55
N VAL A 270 -5.99 -7.62 -1.12
CA VAL A 270 -5.75 -6.48 -2.01
C VAL A 270 -4.63 -6.78 -3.00
N GLY A 271 -3.56 -7.43 -2.52
CA GLY A 271 -2.40 -7.83 -3.33
C GLY A 271 -2.75 -8.87 -4.39
N SER A 272 -3.40 -9.95 -3.99
CA SER A 272 -3.80 -11.03 -4.91
C SER A 272 -4.83 -10.58 -5.93
N THR A 273 -5.68 -9.62 -5.61
CA THR A 273 -6.75 -9.14 -6.50
C THR A 273 -6.34 -7.91 -7.30
N VAL A 274 -6.48 -6.72 -6.72
CA VAL A 274 -6.39 -5.45 -7.44
C VAL A 274 -4.95 -5.16 -7.85
N CYS A 275 -3.97 -5.45 -6.99
CA CYS A 275 -2.57 -5.25 -7.33
C CYS A 275 -2.12 -6.21 -8.44
N ALA A 276 -2.54 -7.47 -8.39
CA ALA A 276 -2.28 -8.43 -9.47
C ALA A 276 -2.90 -7.97 -10.82
N LEU A 277 -4.09 -7.36 -10.81
CA LEU A 277 -4.69 -6.78 -12.02
C LEU A 277 -3.83 -5.63 -12.57
N ILE A 278 -3.28 -4.77 -11.71
CA ILE A 278 -2.42 -3.65 -12.13
C ILE A 278 -1.04 -4.11 -12.59
N SER A 279 -0.43 -5.07 -11.90
CA SER A 279 0.95 -5.48 -12.13
C SER A 279 1.10 -6.52 -13.25
N PHE A 280 0.10 -7.38 -13.45
CA PHE A 280 0.18 -8.47 -14.44
C PHE A 280 -0.79 -8.27 -15.60
N VAL A 281 -2.09 -8.04 -15.32
CA VAL A 281 -3.12 -8.04 -16.35
C VAL A 281 -3.09 -6.77 -17.21
N LEU A 282 -3.05 -5.59 -16.60
CA LEU A 282 -3.02 -4.32 -17.34
C LEU A 282 -1.78 -4.18 -18.24
N PRO A 283 -0.54 -4.45 -17.79
CA PRO A 283 0.64 -4.32 -18.64
C PRO A 283 0.65 -5.31 -19.79
N ALA A 284 0.30 -6.58 -19.53
CA ALA A 284 0.22 -7.61 -20.58
C ALA A 284 -0.86 -7.29 -21.62
N THR A 285 -2.04 -6.83 -21.18
CA THR A 285 -3.11 -6.43 -22.11
C THR A 285 -2.73 -5.19 -22.92
N PHE A 286 -2.03 -4.22 -22.36
CA PHE A 286 -1.55 -3.05 -23.10
C PHE A 286 -0.44 -3.41 -24.08
N HIS A 287 0.50 -4.26 -23.69
CA HIS A 287 1.57 -4.71 -24.57
C HIS A 287 1.00 -5.48 -25.78
N LEU A 288 0.10 -6.43 -25.54
CA LEU A 288 -0.61 -7.15 -26.61
C LEU A 288 -1.45 -6.20 -27.47
N ALA A 289 -2.24 -5.30 -26.89
CA ALA A 289 -3.16 -4.46 -27.65
C ALA A 289 -2.47 -3.33 -28.45
N LEU A 290 -1.33 -2.82 -27.98
CA LEU A 290 -0.62 -1.71 -28.64
C LEU A 290 0.45 -2.19 -29.63
N LEU A 291 1.08 -3.34 -29.37
CA LEU A 291 2.22 -3.82 -30.14
C LEU A 291 1.92 -5.10 -30.94
N ASP A 292 0.69 -5.63 -30.95
CA ASP A 292 0.32 -6.94 -31.55
C ASP A 292 1.01 -7.24 -32.89
N SER A 293 1.02 -6.28 -33.82
CA SER A 293 1.58 -6.44 -35.17
C SER A 293 3.11 -6.51 -35.22
N SER A 294 3.79 -6.14 -34.14
CA SER A 294 5.26 -6.10 -34.03
C SER A 294 5.84 -7.18 -33.11
N LEU A 295 4.99 -7.98 -32.45
CA LEU A 295 5.41 -8.96 -31.45
C LEU A 295 5.87 -10.27 -32.09
N LYS A 296 6.98 -10.80 -31.57
CA LYS A 296 7.42 -12.17 -31.87
C LYS A 296 6.50 -13.17 -31.14
N LEU A 297 6.31 -14.36 -31.71
CA LEU A 297 5.47 -15.42 -31.12
C LEU A 297 5.83 -15.73 -29.66
N TRP A 298 7.12 -15.74 -29.31
CA TRP A 298 7.56 -15.95 -27.93
C TRP A 298 7.07 -14.86 -26.97
N GLN A 299 7.17 -13.58 -27.36
CA GLN A 299 6.70 -12.45 -26.54
C GLN A 299 5.19 -12.53 -26.33
N ARG A 300 4.45 -12.84 -27.40
CA ARG A 300 3.00 -13.02 -27.35
C ARG A 300 2.57 -14.15 -26.41
N THR A 301 3.26 -15.30 -26.47
CA THR A 301 2.99 -16.44 -25.56
C THR A 301 3.30 -16.07 -24.11
N LEU A 302 4.38 -15.33 -23.88
CA LEU A 302 4.78 -14.87 -22.54
C LEU A 302 3.72 -13.91 -21.96
N ASP A 303 3.29 -12.90 -22.72
CA ASP A 303 2.27 -11.95 -22.27
C ASP A 303 0.94 -12.65 -21.97
N PHE A 304 0.53 -13.59 -22.82
CA PHE A 304 -0.68 -14.38 -22.58
C PHE A 304 -0.56 -15.24 -21.32
N SER A 305 0.64 -15.79 -21.06
CA SER A 305 0.91 -16.57 -19.84
C SER A 305 0.85 -15.69 -18.59
N ILE A 306 1.42 -14.48 -18.63
CA ILE A 306 1.33 -13.51 -17.52
C ILE A 306 -0.11 -13.10 -17.27
N LEU A 307 -0.86 -12.81 -18.34
CA LEU A 307 -2.27 -12.42 -18.25
C LEU A 307 -3.10 -13.54 -17.60
N LEU A 308 -2.95 -14.79 -18.05
CA LEU A 308 -3.66 -15.94 -17.49
C LEU A 308 -3.26 -16.18 -16.03
N CYS A 309 -1.97 -16.15 -15.72
CA CYS A 309 -1.47 -16.32 -14.36
C CYS A 309 -2.03 -15.24 -13.41
N GLY A 310 -2.01 -13.98 -13.83
CA GLY A 310 -2.58 -12.86 -13.06
C GLY A 310 -4.07 -12.99 -12.82
N MET A 311 -4.84 -13.43 -13.81
CA MET A 311 -6.29 -13.69 -13.65
C MET A 311 -6.58 -14.85 -12.70
N LEU A 312 -5.84 -15.95 -12.82
CA LEU A 312 -5.98 -17.10 -11.91
C LEU A 312 -5.61 -16.71 -10.48
N PHE A 313 -4.55 -15.91 -10.32
CA PHE A 313 -4.12 -15.41 -9.03
C PHE A 313 -5.18 -14.51 -8.37
N ALA A 314 -5.78 -13.60 -9.13
CA ALA A 314 -6.88 -12.75 -8.66
C ALA A 314 -8.16 -13.52 -8.33
N ALA A 315 -8.51 -14.51 -9.15
CA ALA A 315 -9.67 -15.37 -8.90
C ALA A 315 -9.47 -16.20 -7.62
N TYR A 316 -8.29 -16.82 -7.47
CA TYR A 316 -7.95 -17.61 -6.29
C TYR A 316 -7.90 -16.74 -5.01
N GLY A 317 -7.26 -15.56 -5.08
CA GLY A 317 -7.20 -14.63 -3.97
C GLY A 317 -8.58 -14.17 -3.49
N THR A 318 -9.48 -13.89 -4.43
CA THR A 318 -10.88 -13.54 -4.14
C THR A 318 -11.62 -14.71 -3.51
N TYR A 319 -11.44 -15.93 -4.04
CA TYR A 319 -12.05 -17.15 -3.50
C TYR A 319 -11.63 -17.38 -2.05
N ASN A 320 -10.33 -17.36 -1.76
CA ASN A 320 -9.83 -17.56 -0.40
C ASN A 320 -10.35 -16.50 0.57
N ALA A 321 -10.41 -15.23 0.15
CA ALA A 321 -10.94 -14.17 0.99
C ALA A 321 -12.44 -14.31 1.29
N ILE A 322 -13.23 -14.85 0.35
CA ILE A 322 -14.67 -15.09 0.56
C ILE A 322 -14.88 -16.32 1.45
N VAL A 323 -14.12 -17.39 1.24
CA VAL A 323 -14.29 -18.67 1.95
C VAL A 323 -13.63 -18.62 3.35
N GLY A 324 -12.73 -17.68 3.60
CA GLY A 324 -12.08 -17.49 4.90
C GLY A 324 -11.03 -18.56 5.21
N VAL A 325 -10.33 -19.05 4.17
CA VAL A 325 -9.25 -20.06 4.23
C VAL A 325 -7.96 -19.44 3.71
#